data_AF-A0A1A8K8A7-F1
#
_entry.id   AF-A0A1A8K8A7-F1
#
_cell.length_a   1.000
_cell.length_b   1.000
_cell.length_c   1.000
_cell.angle_alpha   90.00
_cell.angle_beta   90.00
_cell.angle_gamma   90.00
#
_symmetry.space_group_name_H-M   'P 1'
#
loop_
_entity.id
_entity.type
_entity.pdbx_description
1 polymer ?
#
loop_
_entity_poly.entity_id
_entity_poly.type
_entity_poly.pdbx_seq_one_letter_code
_entity_poly.pdbx_strand_id
1 'polypeptide(L)'
;MEGSVEELLVTDPNPEQPGQHRVNGICLANSSHPISASSVVLTTGTFLSGSLFIGQTTSPGGRIGDAPSSAGLSHTLRERLGLKVGRLRTGTPPRIVKDSVDLSLATLNPPDSSPTPFSFMNTHTRCRPEEQLPCYLTYTTPGVERVVRESLHLNCHIQQDAKGPRYCPSIESRVLRFPGRRHQVWLEPEGLTSDLLYPQGLSMTMPPDVQLRLIREIPPLHKAEIHMP
;
A
#
# COMPACT_ATOMS: atom_id res chain seq x y z
N MET A 1 23.38 13.62 0.05
CA MET A 1 23.83 12.23 -0.16
C MET A 1 22.62 11.35 0.05
N GLU A 2 22.31 10.48 -0.91
CA GLU A 2 21.13 9.63 -0.91
C GLU A 2 21.56 8.17 -1.04
N GLY A 3 20.91 7.26 -0.31
CA GLY A 3 21.22 5.84 -0.35
C GLY A 3 20.43 5.02 0.67
N SER A 4 20.38 3.71 0.46
CA SER A 4 19.78 2.78 1.42
C SER A 4 20.63 2.69 2.68
N VAL A 5 20.00 2.79 3.85
CA VAL A 5 20.67 2.62 5.14
C VAL A 5 20.77 1.13 5.45
N GLU A 6 22.00 0.63 5.61
CA GLU A 6 22.27 -0.76 5.96
C GLU A 6 22.41 -0.95 7.47
N GLU A 7 22.98 0.02 8.19
CA GLU A 7 23.23 -0.13 9.62
C GLU A 7 22.96 1.18 10.38
N LEU A 8 22.34 1.07 11.55
CA LEU A 8 22.28 2.14 12.54
C LEU A 8 23.47 2.00 13.49
N LEU A 9 24.34 3.01 13.54
CA LEU A 9 25.52 2.96 14.40
C LEU A 9 25.13 3.36 15.82
N VAL A 10 25.33 2.45 16.75
CA VAL A 10 25.06 2.64 18.17
C VAL A 10 26.27 2.26 19.00
N THR A 11 26.42 2.86 20.18
CA THR A 11 27.45 2.46 21.13
C THR A 11 27.26 1.02 21.57
N ASP A 12 28.37 0.34 21.82
CA ASP A 12 28.37 -1.01 22.35
C ASP A 12 27.57 -1.08 23.66
N PRO A 13 26.86 -2.21 23.89
CA PRO A 13 26.12 -2.42 25.11
C PRO A 13 27.09 -2.40 26.30
N ASN A 14 26.83 -1.52 27.28
CA ASN A 14 27.52 -1.57 28.56
C ASN A 14 26.86 -2.67 29.43
N PRO A 15 27.53 -3.78 29.75
CA PRO A 15 26.95 -4.85 30.58
C PRO A 15 26.56 -4.39 31.97
N GLU A 16 27.22 -3.35 32.49
CA GLU A 16 26.92 -2.75 33.79
C GLU A 16 25.74 -1.76 33.74
N GLN A 17 25.31 -1.33 32.55
CA GLN A 17 24.17 -0.42 32.34
C GLN A 17 23.28 -0.88 31.17
N PRO A 18 22.51 -1.97 31.34
CA PRO A 18 21.63 -2.48 30.30
C PRO A 18 20.62 -1.43 29.83
N GLY A 19 20.45 -1.30 28.51
CA GLY A 19 19.45 -0.41 27.89
C GLY A 19 19.92 1.01 27.57
N GLN A 20 21.19 1.37 27.82
CA GLN A 20 21.76 2.65 27.39
C GLN A 20 22.56 2.51 26.09
N HIS A 21 21.85 2.48 24.96
CA HIS A 21 22.48 2.66 23.65
C HIS A 21 22.46 4.14 23.28
N ARG A 22 23.57 4.66 22.73
CA ARG A 22 23.63 5.99 22.12
C ARG A 22 23.86 5.86 20.63
N VAL A 23 23.07 6.55 19.83
CA VAL A 23 23.29 6.64 18.38
C VAL A 23 24.52 7.49 18.08
N ASN A 24 25.35 7.03 17.15
CA ASN A 24 26.54 7.74 16.69
C ASN A 24 26.52 8.01 15.18
N GLY A 25 25.54 7.48 14.44
CA GLY A 25 25.44 7.67 12.99
C GLY A 25 24.70 6.56 12.24
N ILE A 26 24.93 6.50 10.93
CA ILE A 26 24.41 5.48 10.02
C ILE A 26 25.48 5.03 9.01
N CYS A 27 25.34 3.82 8.47
CA CYS A 27 26.07 3.37 7.28
C CYS A 27 25.11 3.14 6.12
N LEU A 28 25.51 3.59 4.93
CA LEU A 28 24.77 3.32 3.69
C LEU A 28 25.27 2.01 3.06
N ALA A 29 24.38 1.26 2.42
CA ALA A 29 24.71 -0.03 1.80
C ALA A 29 25.85 0.04 0.77
N ASN A 30 25.96 1.18 0.06
CA ASN A 30 26.95 1.40 -0.99
C ASN A 30 28.11 2.32 -0.56
N SER A 31 28.29 2.54 0.74
CA SER A 31 29.35 3.40 1.28
C SER A 31 30.13 2.69 2.36
N SER A 32 31.46 2.72 2.26
CA SER A 32 32.36 2.28 3.33
C SER A 32 32.50 3.31 4.45
N HIS A 33 32.09 4.56 4.22
CA HIS A 33 32.25 5.64 5.19
C HIS A 33 30.96 5.86 6.00
N PRO A 34 31.05 5.83 7.35
CA PRO A 34 29.92 6.12 8.21
C PRO A 34 29.56 7.61 8.16
N ILE A 35 28.28 7.91 8.33
CA ILE A 35 27.77 9.27 8.47
C ILE A 35 27.51 9.51 9.95
N SER A 36 28.31 10.35 10.59
CA SER A 36 28.14 10.68 12.00
C SER A 36 26.92 11.55 12.23
N ALA A 37 26.14 11.21 13.25
CA ALA A 37 24.98 12.00 13.68
C ALA A 37 24.74 11.81 15.18
N SER A 38 24.36 12.88 15.87
CA SER A 38 23.95 12.84 17.28
C SER A 38 22.49 12.41 17.46
N SER A 39 21.68 12.46 16.40
CA SER A 39 20.29 12.04 16.39
C SER A 39 19.91 11.51 15.01
N VAL A 40 19.08 10.46 14.96
CA VAL A 40 18.61 9.82 13.73
C VAL A 40 17.10 9.61 13.84
N VAL A 41 16.36 10.03 12.82
CA VAL A 41 14.92 9.81 12.70
C VAL A 41 14.67 8.71 11.68
N LEU A 42 14.05 7.62 12.10
CA LEU A 42 13.74 6.48 11.24
C LEU A 42 12.29 6.58 10.71
N THR A 43 12.15 6.73 9.39
CA THR A 43 10.85 6.81 8.69
C THR A 43 10.79 5.81 7.54
N THR A 44 11.12 4.55 7.84
CA THR A 44 11.36 3.48 6.85
C THR A 44 10.13 3.07 6.03
N GLY A 45 8.92 3.57 6.34
CA GLY A 45 7.69 3.21 5.65
C GLY A 45 7.48 1.70 5.58
N THR A 46 7.20 1.18 4.39
CA THR A 46 7.01 -0.27 4.12
C THR A 46 8.32 -1.00 3.79
N PHE A 47 9.48 -0.34 3.84
CA PHE A 47 10.75 -0.90 3.34
C PHE A 47 11.51 -1.74 4.36
N LEU A 48 11.28 -1.56 5.66
CA LEU A 48 12.02 -2.30 6.70
C LEU A 48 11.63 -3.79 6.68
N SER A 49 12.52 -4.65 6.16
CA SER A 49 12.26 -6.08 5.97
C SER A 49 10.92 -6.38 5.26
N GLY A 50 10.53 -5.51 4.33
CA GLY A 50 9.30 -5.58 3.54
C GLY A 50 9.26 -6.77 2.59
N SER A 51 8.04 -7.22 2.29
CA SER A 51 7.80 -8.29 1.32
C SER A 51 6.49 -8.02 0.58
N LEU A 52 6.51 -8.20 -0.73
CA LEU A 52 5.36 -8.09 -1.61
C LEU A 52 4.73 -9.47 -1.81
N PHE A 53 3.40 -9.51 -1.89
CA PHE A 53 2.61 -10.73 -1.95
C PHE A 53 1.60 -10.64 -3.09
N ILE A 54 1.72 -11.52 -4.09
CA ILE A 54 0.79 -11.62 -5.22
C ILE A 54 0.50 -13.11 -5.47
N GLY A 55 -0.72 -13.52 -5.15
CA GLY A 55 -1.15 -14.91 -5.16
C GLY A 55 -0.35 -15.76 -4.18
N GLN A 56 0.44 -16.67 -4.73
CA GLN A 56 1.39 -17.51 -3.98
C GLN A 56 2.83 -17.00 -4.08
N THR A 57 3.07 -15.94 -4.86
CA THR A 57 4.40 -15.39 -5.09
C THR A 57 4.72 -14.38 -3.99
N THR A 58 5.91 -14.52 -3.40
CA THR A 58 6.46 -13.56 -2.44
C THR A 58 7.80 -13.05 -2.95
N SER A 59 8.02 -11.74 -2.91
CA SER A 59 9.31 -11.13 -3.27
C SER A 59 9.74 -10.11 -2.20
N PRO A 60 11.04 -9.94 -1.94
CA PRO A 60 11.52 -8.88 -1.06
C PRO A 60 11.26 -7.51 -1.70
N GLY A 61 10.82 -6.54 -0.91
CA GLY A 61 10.53 -5.19 -1.42
C GLY A 61 9.55 -4.44 -0.54
N GLY A 62 9.70 -3.11 -0.50
CA GLY A 62 8.78 -2.23 0.23
C GLY A 62 7.57 -1.79 -0.61
N ARG A 63 7.79 -1.58 -1.91
CA ARG A 63 6.77 -1.19 -2.89
C ARG A 63 7.10 -1.86 -4.22
N ILE A 64 6.08 -2.06 -5.05
CA ILE A 64 6.25 -2.62 -6.40
C ILE A 64 7.15 -1.66 -7.21
N GLY A 65 8.17 -2.20 -7.87
CA GLY A 65 9.11 -1.46 -8.71
C GLY A 65 10.30 -0.83 -7.98
N ASP A 66 10.27 -0.75 -6.64
CA ASP A 66 11.38 -0.20 -5.85
C ASP A 66 12.47 -1.24 -5.54
N ALA A 67 13.63 -0.74 -5.14
CA ALA A 67 14.75 -1.57 -4.69
C ALA A 67 14.38 -2.47 -3.48
N PRO A 68 15.12 -3.57 -3.26
CA PRO A 68 14.86 -4.49 -2.16
C PRO A 68 14.88 -3.80 -0.79
N SER A 69 14.09 -4.33 0.12
CA SER A 69 13.97 -3.87 1.51
C SER A 69 15.30 -3.89 2.28
N SER A 70 15.51 -2.89 3.14
CA SER A 70 16.70 -2.77 4.00
C SER A 70 16.65 -3.81 5.13
N ALA A 71 17.34 -4.94 4.95
CA ALA A 71 17.40 -6.01 5.93
C ALA A 71 18.35 -5.69 7.11
N GLY A 72 19.49 -5.05 6.83
CA GLY A 72 20.50 -4.73 7.84
C GLY A 72 19.98 -3.83 8.96
N LEU A 73 19.23 -2.77 8.62
CA LEU A 73 18.68 -1.87 9.63
C LEU A 73 17.72 -2.61 10.57
N SER A 74 16.90 -3.53 10.03
CA SER A 74 16.00 -4.36 10.83
C SER A 74 16.76 -5.30 11.77
N HIS A 75 17.90 -5.81 11.33
CA HIS A 75 18.79 -6.63 12.15
C HIS A 75 19.37 -5.80 13.31
N THR A 76 19.84 -4.56 13.06
CA THR A 76 20.32 -3.69 14.14
C THR A 76 19.25 -3.45 15.21
N LEU A 77 18.02 -3.13 14.79
CA LEU A 77 16.92 -2.86 15.73
C LEU A 77 16.57 -4.08 16.59
N ARG A 78 16.59 -5.29 16.01
CA ARG A 78 16.21 -6.51 16.71
C ARG A 78 17.36 -7.08 17.55
N GLU A 79 18.52 -7.29 16.95
CA GLU A 79 19.62 -8.03 17.57
C GLU A 79 20.50 -7.14 18.46
N ARG A 80 20.78 -5.89 18.04
CA ARG A 80 21.65 -5.00 18.84
C ARG A 80 20.90 -4.21 19.89
N LEU A 81 19.72 -3.70 19.55
CA LEU A 81 18.92 -2.90 20.46
C LEU A 81 17.87 -3.72 21.25
N GLY A 82 17.68 -4.99 20.92
CA GLY A 82 16.73 -5.86 21.61
C GLY A 82 15.26 -5.43 21.46
N LEU A 83 14.91 -4.67 20.42
CA LEU A 83 13.55 -4.18 20.23
C LEU A 83 12.63 -5.30 19.74
N LYS A 84 11.39 -5.32 20.26
CA LYS A 84 10.34 -6.21 19.77
C LYS A 84 9.87 -5.73 18.40
N VAL A 85 10.11 -6.53 17.37
CA VAL A 85 9.68 -6.25 16.00
C VAL A 85 8.49 -7.14 15.64
N GLY A 86 7.46 -6.55 15.03
CA GLY A 86 6.30 -7.26 14.49
C GLY A 86 6.16 -7.03 12.98
N ARG A 87 5.33 -7.85 12.32
CA ARG A 87 4.99 -7.67 10.91
C ARG A 87 3.53 -7.21 10.77
N LEU A 88 3.34 -6.17 9.98
CA LEU A 88 2.03 -5.69 9.55
C LEU A 88 1.89 -5.91 8.05
N ARG A 89 0.66 -6.08 7.58
CA ARG A 89 0.35 -6.22 6.15
C ARG A 89 -0.67 -5.18 5.75
N THR A 90 -0.46 -4.56 4.60
CA THR A 90 -1.46 -3.74 3.92
C THR A 90 -1.60 -4.23 2.48
N GLY A 91 -2.73 -3.94 1.85
CA GLY A 91 -2.99 -4.29 0.45
C GLY A 91 -3.36 -3.04 -0.33
N THR A 92 -3.06 -3.06 -1.62
CA THR A 92 -3.40 -2.01 -2.58
C THR A 92 -4.23 -2.65 -3.70
N PRO A 93 -5.18 -1.93 -4.32
CA PRO A 93 -5.82 -2.41 -5.52
C PRO A 93 -4.86 -2.35 -6.72
N PRO A 94 -5.15 -3.10 -7.79
CA PRO A 94 -4.50 -2.89 -9.06
C PRO A 94 -4.85 -1.51 -9.64
N ARG A 95 -3.95 -0.96 -10.46
CA ARG A 95 -4.17 0.29 -11.20
C ARG A 95 -4.81 -0.05 -12.52
N ILE A 96 -5.90 0.63 -12.85
CA ILE A 96 -6.71 0.37 -14.04
C ILE A 96 -6.46 1.46 -15.08
N VAL A 97 -6.34 1.09 -16.35
CA VAL A 97 -6.24 2.05 -17.45
C VAL A 97 -7.58 2.76 -17.63
N LYS A 98 -7.60 4.09 -17.54
CA LYS A 98 -8.81 4.92 -17.57
C LYS A 98 -9.66 4.69 -18.83
N ASP A 99 -9.04 4.61 -19.99
CA ASP A 99 -9.72 4.45 -21.28
C ASP A 99 -10.38 3.06 -21.46
N SER A 100 -10.03 2.10 -20.61
CA SER A 100 -10.64 0.77 -20.59
C SER A 100 -11.93 0.69 -19.75
N VAL A 101 -12.33 1.81 -19.13
CA VAL A 101 -13.45 1.88 -18.18
C VAL A 101 -14.62 2.66 -18.76
N ASP A 102 -15.82 2.06 -18.70
CA ASP A 102 -17.06 2.72 -19.07
C ASP A 102 -17.64 3.48 -17.87
N LEU A 103 -17.16 4.70 -17.68
CA LEU A 103 -17.58 5.57 -16.57
C LEU A 103 -19.05 6.01 -16.66
N SER A 104 -19.72 5.83 -17.81
CA SER A 104 -21.16 6.10 -17.94
C SER A 104 -22.03 5.16 -17.10
N LEU A 105 -21.48 4.00 -16.74
CA LEU A 105 -22.13 3.01 -15.88
C LEU A 105 -21.86 3.23 -14.39
N ALA A 106 -21.12 4.28 -14.03
CA ALA A 106 -20.83 4.65 -12.65
C ALA A 106 -21.54 5.95 -12.26
N THR A 107 -21.77 6.15 -10.97
CA THR A 107 -22.37 7.39 -10.47
C THR A 107 -21.29 8.46 -10.37
N LEU A 108 -21.40 9.52 -11.15
CA LEU A 108 -20.53 10.69 -11.07
C LEU A 108 -20.66 11.38 -9.70
N ASN A 109 -19.54 11.63 -9.04
CA ASN A 109 -19.48 12.44 -7.83
C ASN A 109 -18.55 13.64 -8.06
N PRO A 110 -19.11 14.84 -8.31
CA PRO A 110 -18.30 16.03 -8.60
C PRO A 110 -17.52 16.49 -7.37
N PRO A 111 -16.45 17.27 -7.56
CA PRO A 111 -15.76 17.97 -6.48
C PRO A 111 -16.67 19.04 -5.86
N ASP A 112 -16.27 19.53 -4.68
CA ASP A 112 -16.97 20.64 -4.02
C ASP A 112 -16.86 21.93 -4.86
N SER A 113 -17.95 22.67 -4.97
CA SER A 113 -17.98 23.96 -5.68
C SER A 113 -17.18 25.05 -4.96
N SER A 114 -16.98 24.92 -3.65
CA SER A 114 -16.18 25.82 -2.82
C SER A 114 -15.21 25.00 -1.96
N PRO A 115 -14.07 24.56 -2.52
CA PRO A 115 -13.13 23.69 -1.83
C PRO A 115 -12.44 24.42 -0.68
N THR A 116 -12.32 23.73 0.46
CA THR A 116 -11.66 24.28 1.65
C THR A 116 -10.17 23.93 1.63
N PRO A 117 -9.26 24.92 1.74
CA PRO A 117 -7.84 24.64 1.88
C PRO A 117 -7.56 23.80 3.13
N PHE A 118 -6.68 22.81 3.01
CA PHE A 118 -6.27 22.00 4.17
C PHE A 118 -5.42 22.79 5.17
N SER A 119 -4.59 23.73 4.69
CA SER A 119 -3.73 24.57 5.54
C SER A 119 -4.44 25.87 5.92
N PHE A 120 -4.43 26.22 7.22
CA PHE A 120 -4.92 27.51 7.73
C PHE A 120 -4.16 28.72 7.18
N MET A 121 -2.96 28.52 6.61
CA MET A 121 -2.19 29.61 5.99
C MET A 121 -2.71 29.97 4.59
N ASN A 122 -3.48 29.08 3.96
CA ASN A 122 -4.00 29.29 2.63
C ASN A 122 -5.42 29.84 2.71
N THR A 123 -5.72 30.87 1.94
CA THR A 123 -7.08 31.45 1.84
C THR A 123 -7.92 30.83 0.73
N HIS A 124 -7.29 30.09 -0.19
CA HIS A 124 -7.94 29.42 -1.32
C HIS A 124 -7.13 28.18 -1.75
N THR A 125 -7.79 27.23 -2.41
CA THR A 125 -7.11 26.09 -3.02
C THR A 125 -6.39 26.53 -4.29
N ARG A 126 -5.24 25.92 -4.57
CA ARG A 126 -4.48 26.21 -5.80
C ARG A 126 -5.21 25.72 -7.05
N CYS A 127 -5.84 24.55 -6.97
CA CYS A 127 -6.68 23.99 -8.02
C CYS A 127 -8.06 24.63 -7.91
N ARG A 128 -8.54 25.23 -9.00
CA ARG A 128 -9.89 25.82 -9.05
C ARG A 128 -10.95 24.71 -9.04
N PRO A 129 -12.18 24.96 -8.56
CA PRO A 129 -13.24 23.95 -8.54
C PRO A 129 -13.48 23.28 -9.89
N GLU A 130 -13.38 24.04 -10.99
CA GLU A 130 -13.64 23.55 -12.35
C GLU A 130 -12.48 22.70 -12.92
N GLU A 131 -11.28 22.83 -12.32
CA GLU A 131 -10.08 22.08 -12.68
C GLU A 131 -9.96 20.77 -11.88
N GLN A 132 -10.78 20.59 -10.83
CA GLN A 132 -10.77 19.37 -10.03
C GLN A 132 -11.43 18.21 -10.76
N LEU A 133 -10.84 17.03 -10.62
CA LEU A 133 -11.37 15.81 -11.22
C LEU A 133 -12.51 15.24 -10.37
N PRO A 134 -13.58 14.74 -10.99
CA PRO A 134 -14.60 14.00 -10.28
C PRO A 134 -14.12 12.57 -9.95
N CYS A 135 -14.73 11.99 -8.93
CA CYS A 135 -14.63 10.56 -8.65
C CYS A 135 -15.93 9.86 -9.09
N TYR A 136 -15.88 8.55 -9.26
CA TYR A 136 -17.04 7.77 -9.70
C TYR A 136 -17.33 6.64 -8.73
N LEU A 137 -18.58 6.54 -8.28
CA LEU A 137 -19.02 5.52 -7.35
C LEU A 137 -19.64 4.35 -8.11
N THR A 138 -19.21 3.13 -7.78
CA THR A 138 -19.83 1.89 -8.22
C THR A 138 -19.87 0.88 -7.07
N TYR A 139 -20.35 -0.33 -7.35
CA TYR A 139 -20.53 -1.38 -6.36
C TYR A 139 -20.10 -2.73 -6.90
N THR A 140 -19.61 -3.58 -6.00
CA THR A 140 -19.41 -4.99 -6.31
C THR A 140 -20.72 -5.69 -6.65
N THR A 141 -20.62 -6.75 -7.43
CA THR A 141 -21.72 -7.63 -7.81
C THR A 141 -21.57 -9.01 -7.15
N PRO A 142 -22.61 -9.88 -7.18
CA PRO A 142 -22.46 -11.27 -6.77
C PRO A 142 -21.36 -12.03 -7.53
N GLY A 143 -21.03 -11.58 -8.75
CA GLY A 143 -19.92 -12.11 -9.55
C GLY A 143 -18.56 -11.95 -8.87
N VAL A 144 -18.31 -10.80 -8.22
CA VAL A 144 -17.09 -10.57 -7.43
C VAL A 144 -16.98 -11.58 -6.29
N GLU A 145 -18.06 -11.81 -5.55
CA GLU A 145 -18.08 -12.79 -4.45
C GLU A 145 -17.81 -14.21 -4.96
N ARG A 146 -18.38 -14.57 -6.10
CA ARG A 146 -18.11 -15.86 -6.77
C ARG A 146 -16.62 -16.03 -7.07
N VAL A 147 -15.99 -15.05 -7.73
CA VAL A 147 -14.55 -15.10 -8.06
C VAL A 147 -13.68 -15.19 -6.81
N VAL A 148 -14.03 -14.45 -5.74
CA VAL A 148 -13.33 -14.56 -4.45
C VAL A 148 -13.40 -15.97 -3.90
N ARG A 149 -14.59 -16.58 -3.86
CA ARG A 149 -14.80 -17.93 -3.31
C ARG A 149 -14.05 -19.00 -4.11
N GLU A 150 -14.07 -18.89 -5.44
CA GLU A 150 -13.34 -19.79 -6.34
C GLU A 150 -11.81 -19.71 -6.15
N SER A 151 -11.27 -18.53 -5.80
CA SER A 151 -9.83 -18.27 -5.72
C SER A 151 -9.23 -18.41 -4.32
N LEU A 152 -10.00 -18.79 -3.29
CA LEU A 152 -9.53 -18.87 -1.91
C LEU A 152 -8.28 -19.74 -1.73
N HIS A 153 -8.19 -20.84 -2.46
CA HIS A 153 -7.07 -21.79 -2.42
C HIS A 153 -5.74 -21.19 -2.92
N LEU A 154 -5.78 -20.06 -3.65
CA LEU A 154 -4.61 -19.37 -4.17
C LEU A 154 -4.06 -18.33 -3.18
N ASN A 155 -4.80 -18.01 -2.11
CA ASN A 155 -4.47 -16.95 -1.17
C ASN A 155 -3.76 -17.49 0.08
N CYS A 156 -2.59 -18.12 -0.10
CA CYS A 156 -1.82 -18.72 1.01
C CYS A 156 -1.51 -17.71 2.14
N HIS A 157 -1.43 -16.42 1.81
CA HIS A 157 -1.13 -15.35 2.76
C HIS A 157 -2.28 -14.97 3.70
N ILE A 158 -3.53 -15.38 3.44
CA ILE A 158 -4.63 -15.16 4.41
C ILE A 158 -4.43 -16.04 5.65
N GLN A 159 -3.67 -17.14 5.53
CA GLN A 159 -3.50 -18.14 6.58
C GLN A 159 -2.26 -17.95 7.47
N GLN A 160 -1.31 -17.08 7.12
CA GLN A 160 -0.02 -16.98 7.83
C GLN A 160 0.18 -15.68 8.62
N ASP A 161 0.57 -15.84 9.89
CA ASP A 161 1.37 -15.06 10.87
C ASP A 161 1.36 -13.51 10.93
N ALA A 162 0.73 -12.79 10.02
CA ALA A 162 0.62 -11.34 10.08
C ALA A 162 -0.84 -10.93 10.31
N LYS A 163 -1.11 -10.29 11.46
CA LYS A 163 -2.41 -9.66 11.72
C LYS A 163 -2.63 -8.56 10.69
N GLY A 164 -3.48 -8.83 9.69
CA GLY A 164 -3.98 -7.79 8.79
C GLY A 164 -4.76 -6.71 9.55
N PRO A 165 -4.93 -5.51 8.97
CA PRO A 165 -5.68 -4.43 9.59
C PRO A 165 -7.13 -4.87 9.86
N ARG A 166 -7.58 -4.72 11.11
CA ARG A 166 -8.95 -5.05 11.52
C ARG A 166 -10.03 -4.26 10.76
N TYR A 167 -9.68 -3.08 10.23
CA TYR A 167 -10.62 -2.06 9.76
C TYR A 167 -10.59 -1.80 8.24
N CYS A 168 -9.52 -2.17 7.54
CA CYS A 168 -9.43 -2.02 6.08
C CYS A 168 -9.03 -3.36 5.43
N PRO A 169 -9.92 -4.36 5.43
CA PRO A 169 -9.61 -5.67 4.90
C PRO A 169 -9.59 -5.63 3.38
N SER A 170 -8.81 -6.52 2.77
CA SER A 170 -8.88 -6.77 1.34
C SER A 170 -10.30 -7.20 0.91
N ILE A 171 -10.62 -7.10 -0.38
CA ILE A 171 -11.93 -7.48 -0.91
C ILE A 171 -12.26 -8.94 -0.56
N GLU A 172 -11.28 -9.85 -0.65
CA GLU A 172 -11.46 -11.24 -0.27
C GLU A 172 -11.80 -11.41 1.22
N SER A 173 -11.13 -10.64 2.10
CA SER A 173 -11.41 -10.65 3.54
C SER A 173 -12.79 -10.06 3.86
N ARG A 174 -13.22 -9.02 3.13
CA ARG A 174 -14.55 -8.40 3.32
C ARG A 174 -15.67 -9.32 2.87
N VAL A 175 -15.52 -9.99 1.71
CA VAL A 175 -16.49 -10.97 1.22
C VAL A 175 -16.63 -12.16 2.17
N LEU A 176 -15.52 -12.69 2.70
CA LEU A 176 -15.55 -13.77 3.68
C LEU A 176 -16.25 -13.38 4.99
N ARG A 177 -16.03 -12.14 5.46
CA ARG A 177 -16.59 -11.65 6.73
C ARG A 177 -18.04 -11.20 6.61
N PHE A 178 -18.45 -10.72 5.43
CA PHE A 178 -19.77 -10.14 5.17
C PHE A 178 -20.38 -10.70 3.87
N PRO A 179 -20.69 -12.01 3.84
CA PRO A 179 -21.19 -12.66 2.63
C PRO A 179 -22.52 -12.05 2.16
N GLY A 180 -22.73 -12.01 0.85
CA GLY A 180 -23.95 -11.47 0.23
C GLY A 180 -24.10 -9.94 0.30
N ARG A 181 -23.12 -9.21 0.84
CA ARG A 181 -23.15 -7.74 0.85
C ARG A 181 -22.51 -7.15 -0.40
N ARG A 182 -23.13 -6.09 -0.91
CA ARG A 182 -22.50 -5.21 -1.91
C ARG A 182 -21.52 -4.28 -1.19
N HIS A 183 -20.36 -4.08 -1.79
CA HIS A 183 -19.33 -3.17 -1.29
C HIS A 183 -19.18 -1.99 -2.24
N GLN A 184 -19.00 -0.80 -1.70
CA GLN A 184 -18.70 0.40 -2.48
C GLN A 184 -17.29 0.32 -3.05
N VAL A 185 -17.14 0.81 -4.28
CA VAL A 185 -15.87 0.98 -4.98
C VAL A 185 -15.85 2.40 -5.55
N TRP A 186 -14.85 3.18 -5.18
CA TRP A 186 -14.60 4.49 -5.77
C TRP A 186 -13.55 4.36 -6.86
N LEU A 187 -13.87 4.85 -8.06
CA LEU A 187 -12.92 4.99 -9.15
C LEU A 187 -12.36 6.41 -9.08
N GLU A 188 -11.14 6.52 -8.57
CA GLU A 188 -10.46 7.79 -8.31
C GLU A 188 -9.35 7.99 -9.35
N PRO A 189 -9.33 9.11 -10.10
CA PRO A 189 -8.21 9.44 -10.97
C PRO A 189 -6.91 9.64 -10.19
N GLU A 190 -5.80 9.05 -10.62
CA GLU A 190 -4.51 9.21 -9.93
C GLU A 190 -3.83 10.58 -10.19
N GLY A 191 -4.37 11.39 -11.10
CA GLY A 191 -3.90 12.76 -11.35
C GLY A 191 -4.50 13.38 -12.62
N LEU A 192 -4.28 14.69 -12.80
CA LEU A 192 -4.76 15.47 -13.97
C LEU A 192 -4.23 14.97 -15.31
N THR A 193 -3.01 14.43 -15.29
CA THR A 193 -2.29 13.93 -16.49
C THR A 193 -2.08 12.42 -16.43
N SER A 194 -2.73 11.71 -15.50
CA SER A 194 -2.59 10.27 -15.35
C SER A 194 -3.70 9.57 -16.13
N ASP A 195 -3.32 8.56 -16.90
CA ASP A 195 -4.26 7.67 -17.59
C ASP A 195 -4.71 6.52 -16.69
N LEU A 196 -4.47 6.61 -15.37
CA LEU A 196 -4.79 5.56 -14.41
C LEU A 196 -5.93 5.94 -13.47
N LEU A 197 -6.73 4.94 -13.13
CA LEU A 197 -7.74 4.96 -12.09
C LEU A 197 -7.32 4.04 -10.94
N TYR A 198 -7.51 4.53 -9.72
CA TYR A 198 -7.38 3.79 -8.47
C TYR A 198 -8.78 3.33 -8.02
N PRO A 199 -9.09 2.02 -8.07
CA PRO A 199 -10.39 1.51 -7.64
C PRO A 199 -10.37 1.28 -6.12
N GLN A 200 -10.50 2.36 -5.36
CA GLN A 200 -10.51 2.35 -3.90
C GLN A 200 -11.59 1.39 -3.39
N GLY A 201 -11.19 0.53 -2.47
CA GLY A 201 -12.04 -0.55 -2.01
C GLY A 201 -11.94 -1.81 -2.86
N LEU A 202 -10.90 -2.01 -3.67
CA LEU A 202 -10.58 -3.31 -4.28
C LEU A 202 -9.17 -3.78 -3.94
N SER A 203 -8.63 -3.42 -2.77
CA SER A 203 -7.36 -4.00 -2.32
C SER A 203 -7.44 -5.52 -2.29
N MET A 204 -6.50 -6.20 -2.91
CA MET A 204 -6.50 -7.67 -3.04
C MET A 204 -5.08 -8.21 -3.07
N THR A 205 -4.94 -9.52 -2.92
CA THR A 205 -3.65 -10.23 -2.97
C THR A 205 -3.66 -11.37 -3.99
N MET A 206 -4.65 -11.40 -4.88
CA MET A 206 -4.85 -12.50 -5.82
C MET A 206 -3.85 -12.47 -6.99
N PRO A 207 -3.64 -13.60 -7.69
CA PRO A 207 -2.89 -13.62 -8.95
C PRO A 207 -3.48 -12.67 -10.00
N PRO A 208 -2.66 -12.05 -10.88
CA PRO A 208 -3.13 -11.01 -11.81
C PRO A 208 -4.30 -11.41 -12.71
N ASP A 209 -4.36 -12.65 -13.17
CA ASP A 209 -5.46 -13.18 -13.99
C ASP A 209 -6.79 -13.22 -13.20
N VAL A 210 -6.73 -13.59 -11.92
CA VAL A 210 -7.88 -13.59 -11.01
C VAL A 210 -8.30 -12.17 -10.67
N GLN A 211 -7.35 -11.25 -10.47
CA GLN A 211 -7.68 -9.84 -10.24
C GLN A 211 -8.46 -9.26 -11.41
N LEU A 212 -8.00 -9.50 -12.65
CA LEU A 212 -8.66 -9.04 -13.87
C LEU A 212 -10.06 -9.64 -14.00
N ARG A 213 -10.19 -10.95 -13.74
CA ARG A 213 -11.49 -11.65 -13.75
C ARG A 213 -12.44 -11.03 -12.73
N LEU A 214 -11.99 -10.78 -11.51
CA LEU A 214 -12.78 -10.18 -10.43
C LEU A 214 -13.26 -8.78 -10.80
N ILE A 215 -12.35 -7.94 -11.29
CA ILE A 215 -12.65 -6.54 -11.63
C ILE A 215 -13.67 -6.43 -12.75
N ARG A 216 -13.59 -7.30 -13.75
CA ARG A 216 -14.53 -7.32 -14.88
C ARG A 216 -15.96 -7.75 -14.52
N GLU A 217 -16.19 -8.26 -13.30
CA GLU A 217 -17.54 -8.51 -12.77
C GLU A 217 -18.24 -7.21 -12.30
N ILE A 218 -17.53 -6.08 -12.25
CA ILE A 218 -18.05 -4.77 -11.84
C ILE A 218 -18.45 -3.98 -13.11
N PRO A 219 -19.69 -3.47 -13.25
CA PRO A 219 -20.22 -3.05 -14.55
C PRO A 219 -19.40 -1.98 -15.30
N PRO A 220 -18.96 -0.86 -14.66
CA PRO A 220 -18.05 0.09 -15.32
C PRO A 220 -16.73 -0.52 -15.80
N LEU A 221 -16.28 -1.59 -15.14
CA LEU A 221 -14.96 -2.20 -15.33
C LEU A 221 -15.02 -3.46 -16.21
N HIS A 222 -16.13 -3.74 -16.89
CA HIS A 222 -16.31 -4.97 -17.69
C HIS A 222 -15.26 -5.18 -18.79
N LYS A 223 -14.64 -4.09 -19.28
CA LYS A 223 -13.53 -4.08 -20.25
C LYS A 223 -12.19 -3.64 -19.65
N ALA A 224 -12.12 -3.48 -18.33
CA ALA A 224 -10.96 -2.93 -17.67
C ALA A 224 -9.67 -3.67 -18.03
N GLU A 225 -8.58 -2.92 -18.16
CA GLU A 225 -7.21 -3.39 -18.29
C GLU A 225 -6.42 -2.97 -17.05
N ILE A 226 -5.61 -3.90 -16.53
CA ILE A 226 -4.75 -3.65 -15.37
C ILE A 226 -3.39 -3.20 -15.88
N HIS A 227 -2.98 -2.00 -15.48
CA HIS A 227 -1.64 -1.47 -15.72
C HIS A 227 -0.62 -2.05 -14.73
N MET A 228 -1.00 -2.13 -13.45
CA MET A 228 -0.17 -2.67 -12.36
C MET A 228 -1.05 -3.52 -11.42
N PRO A 229 -0.71 -4.81 -11.22
CA PRO A 229 -1.46 -5.72 -10.35
C PRO A 229 -1.23 -5.49 -8.85
#